data_AF-Q32CH6-F1
#
_entry.id   AF-Q32CH6-F1
#
_cell.length_a   1.000
_cell.length_b   1.000
_cell.length_c   1.000
_cell.angle_alpha   90.00
_cell.angle_beta   90.00
_cell.angle_gamma   90.00
#
_symmetry.space_group_name_H-M   'P 1'
#
loop_
_entity.id
_entity.type
_entity.pdbx_description
1 polymer ?
#
loop_
_entity_poly.entity_id
_entity_poly.type
_entity_poly.pdbx_seq_one_letter_code
_entity_poly.pdbx_strand_id
1 'polypeptide(L)'
;MHSLLPFRFLFHWEMQAIGVAEMSMLVVVTENVPPRLRGRLAIWLLEVRAGVYVGDVSAKIREMIWEQIAGLAEEGNVVMAWATNTESGFEFQTFGVNRRTPVDLDGLRLVSFLPA
;
A
#
# COMPACT_ATOMS: atom_id res chain seq x y z
N MET A 1 -15.67 -35.08 -26.16
CA MET A 1 -16.60 -35.06 -25.02
C MET A 1 -15.79 -34.85 -23.75
N HIS A 2 -16.20 -33.89 -22.91
CA HIS A 2 -15.57 -33.43 -21.65
C HIS A 2 -14.32 -32.54 -21.78
N SER A 3 -14.55 -31.26 -22.06
CA SER A 3 -13.60 -30.19 -21.74
C SER A 3 -13.66 -29.89 -20.25
N LEU A 4 -12.63 -30.28 -19.52
CA LEU A 4 -12.38 -29.85 -18.14
C LEU A 4 -11.92 -28.40 -18.18
N LEU A 5 -12.85 -27.45 -18.09
CA LEU A 5 -12.49 -26.08 -17.74
C LEU A 5 -11.82 -26.13 -16.36
N PRO A 6 -10.64 -25.54 -16.18
CA PRO A 6 -9.93 -25.60 -14.91
C PRO A 6 -10.76 -24.84 -13.86
N PHE A 7 -11.09 -25.50 -12.76
CA PHE A 7 -11.80 -24.93 -11.60
C PHE A 7 -11.22 -23.59 -11.11
N ARG A 8 -9.96 -23.31 -11.44
CA ARG A 8 -9.24 -22.07 -11.10
C ARG A 8 -9.73 -20.83 -11.87
N PHE A 9 -10.39 -20.99 -13.02
CA PHE A 9 -10.89 -19.87 -13.84
C PHE A 9 -12.25 -19.33 -13.36
N LEU A 10 -13.09 -20.16 -12.74
CA LEU A 10 -14.39 -19.73 -12.20
C LEU A 10 -14.23 -18.90 -10.91
N PHE A 11 -13.28 -19.27 -10.05
CA PHE A 11 -13.11 -18.62 -8.74
C PHE A 11 -12.69 -17.15 -8.82
N HIS A 12 -11.89 -16.76 -9.83
CA HIS A 12 -11.43 -15.37 -9.99
C HIS A 12 -12.54 -14.42 -10.48
N TRP A 13 -13.41 -14.88 -11.38
CA TRP A 13 -14.54 -14.09 -11.90
C TRP A 13 -15.72 -14.02 -10.93
N GLU A 14 -15.90 -15.02 -10.06
CA GLU A 14 -17.00 -15.05 -9.10
C GLU A 14 -16.78 -14.09 -7.91
N MET A 15 -15.51 -13.82 -7.57
CA MET A 15 -15.16 -12.81 -6.55
C MET A 15 -15.39 -11.36 -7.01
N GLN A 16 -15.43 -11.08 -8.32
CA GLN A 16 -15.82 -9.76 -8.85
C GLN A 16 -17.34 -9.52 -8.82
N ALA A 17 -18.16 -10.57 -8.70
CA ALA A 17 -19.62 -10.47 -8.68
C ALA A 17 -20.23 -10.32 -7.28
N ILE A 18 -19.48 -10.71 -6.25
CA ILE A 18 -19.82 -10.47 -4.85
C ILE A 18 -19.11 -9.16 -4.48
N GLY A 19 -19.81 -8.17 -3.93
CA GLY A 19 -19.29 -6.83 -3.62
C GLY A 19 -18.17 -6.77 -2.55
N VAL A 20 -17.19 -7.65 -2.63
CA VAL A 20 -15.90 -7.55 -1.98
C VAL A 20 -15.24 -6.31 -2.56
N ALA A 21 -15.26 -5.20 -1.80
CA ALA A 21 -14.49 -4.02 -2.15
C ALA A 21 -13.08 -4.47 -2.49
N GLU A 22 -12.59 -4.16 -3.70
CA GLU A 22 -11.32 -4.71 -4.20
C GLU A 22 -10.23 -4.57 -3.14
N MET A 23 -9.88 -5.72 -2.56
CA MET A 23 -8.85 -5.86 -1.54
C MET A 23 -7.50 -5.85 -2.27
N SER A 24 -6.58 -5.02 -1.80
CA SER A 24 -5.25 -4.92 -2.38
C SER A 24 -4.19 -4.95 -1.28
N MET A 25 -3.08 -5.66 -1.57
CA MET A 25 -1.91 -5.67 -0.72
C MET A 25 -1.42 -4.24 -0.49
N LEU A 26 -1.18 -3.90 0.77
CA LEU A 26 -0.69 -2.61 1.25
C LEU A 26 0.60 -2.81 2.04
N VAL A 27 1.60 -1.99 1.76
CA VAL A 27 2.85 -1.90 2.51
C VAL A 27 3.02 -0.46 3.00
N VAL A 28 3.31 -0.30 4.30
CA VAL A 28 3.64 1.00 4.90
C VAL A 28 5.05 0.91 5.52
N VAL A 29 5.94 1.79 5.10
CA VAL A 29 7.29 1.94 5.65
C VAL A 29 7.40 3.28 6.35
N THR A 30 7.84 3.28 7.60
CA THR A 30 7.93 4.45 8.46
C THR A 30 9.34 4.64 9.00
N GLU A 31 9.79 5.89 9.02
CA GLU A 31 11.07 6.30 9.59
C GLU A 31 10.85 7.49 10.53
N ASN A 32 11.52 7.48 11.69
CA ASN A 32 11.44 8.55 12.70
C ASN A 32 10.01 8.96 13.12
N VAL A 33 9.04 8.03 13.04
CA VAL A 33 7.66 8.31 13.45
C VAL A 33 7.43 8.10 14.96
N PRO A 34 6.52 8.87 15.58
CA PRO A 34 6.17 8.70 16.98
C PRO A 34 5.58 7.30 17.30
N PRO A 35 5.77 6.77 18.53
CA PRO A 35 5.21 5.48 18.93
C PRO A 35 3.68 5.37 18.76
N ARG A 36 2.96 6.50 18.89
CA ARG A 36 1.50 6.55 18.69
C ARG A 36 1.08 6.12 17.29
N LEU A 37 1.84 6.49 16.25
CA LEU A 37 1.57 6.08 14.88
C LEU A 37 1.92 4.60 14.67
N ARG A 38 3.02 4.11 15.25
CA ARG A 38 3.40 2.68 15.18
C ARG A 38 2.29 1.78 15.74
N GLY A 39 1.82 2.08 16.95
CA GLY A 39 0.71 1.35 17.57
C GLY A 39 -0.59 1.48 16.79
N ARG A 40 -0.85 2.64 16.17
CA ARG A 40 -2.03 2.87 15.34
C ARG A 40 -2.01 2.01 14.06
N LEU A 41 -0.88 1.92 13.35
CA LEU A 41 -0.74 1.10 12.15
C LEU A 41 -0.91 -0.39 12.46
N ALA A 42 -0.38 -0.85 13.60
CA ALA A 42 -0.49 -2.23 14.07
C ALA A 42 -1.94 -2.70 14.35
N ILE A 43 -2.93 -1.79 14.38
CA ILE A 43 -4.35 -2.16 14.49
C ILE A 43 -4.84 -2.88 13.22
N TRP A 44 -4.33 -2.50 12.05
CA TRP A 44 -4.79 -3.02 10.76
C TRP A 44 -3.74 -3.84 10.02
N LEU A 45 -2.46 -3.59 10.28
CA LEU A 45 -1.35 -4.12 9.50
C LEU A 45 -0.38 -4.90 10.39
N LEU A 46 0.26 -5.93 9.84
CA LEU A 46 1.27 -6.72 10.53
C LEU A 46 2.65 -6.06 10.39
N GLU A 47 3.30 -5.72 11.51
CA GLU A 47 4.68 -5.23 11.51
C GLU A 47 5.68 -6.40 11.38
N VAL A 48 6.34 -6.52 10.21
CA VAL A 48 7.26 -7.64 9.90
C VAL A 48 8.73 -7.30 10.20
N ARG A 49 9.04 -6.00 10.23
CA ARG A 49 10.30 -5.39 10.67
C ARG A 49 9.98 -4.04 11.29
N ALA A 50 10.89 -3.51 12.11
CA ALA A 50 10.71 -2.21 12.74
C ALA A 50 10.37 -1.14 11.67
N GLY A 51 9.16 -0.59 11.78
CA GLY A 51 8.64 0.42 10.86
C GLY A 51 8.14 -0.10 9.50
N VAL A 52 8.05 -1.42 9.28
CA VAL A 52 7.57 -2.03 8.03
C VAL A 52 6.30 -2.84 8.31
N TYR A 53 5.18 -2.37 7.79
CA TYR A 53 3.84 -2.93 8.00
C TYR A 53 3.28 -3.48 6.69
N VAL A 54 2.63 -4.64 6.74
CA VAL A 54 2.02 -5.30 5.58
C VAL A 54 0.59 -5.73 5.91
N GLY A 55 -0.34 -5.56 4.96
CA GLY A 55 -1.70 -6.06 5.07
C GLY A 55 -2.39 -6.15 3.70
N ASP A 56 -3.64 -6.58 3.70
CA ASP A 56 -4.52 -6.58 2.53
C ASP A 56 -5.78 -5.80 2.92
N VAL A 57 -6.06 -4.70 2.23
CA VAL A 57 -7.13 -3.77 2.60
C VAL A 57 -7.85 -3.20 1.38
N SER A 58 -9.10 -2.82 1.57
CA SER A 58 -9.87 -2.09 0.55
C SER A 58 -9.37 -0.65 0.40
N ALA A 59 -9.68 -0.02 -0.73
CA ALA A 59 -9.34 1.38 -1.00
C ALA A 59 -9.80 2.34 0.11
N LYS A 60 -11.01 2.16 0.64
CA LYS A 60 -11.54 2.97 1.76
C LYS A 60 -10.70 2.87 3.03
N ILE A 61 -10.27 1.65 3.38
CA ILE A 61 -9.42 1.44 4.57
C ILE A 61 -8.01 2.00 4.33
N ARG A 62 -7.48 1.87 3.11
CA ARG A 62 -6.21 2.49 2.71
C ARG A 62 -6.24 4.01 2.86
N GLU A 63 -7.30 4.67 2.40
CA GLU A 63 -7.49 6.12 2.56
C GLU A 63 -7.58 6.52 4.03
N MET A 64 -8.35 5.80 4.84
CA MET A 64 -8.41 6.04 6.29
C MET A 64 -7.04 5.87 6.97
N ILE A 65 -6.27 4.83 6.62
CA ILE A 65 -4.90 4.63 7.12
C ILE A 65 -4.01 5.81 6.73
N TRP A 66 -4.16 6.33 5.51
CA TRP A 66 -3.40 7.49 5.05
C TRP A 66 -3.70 8.76 5.87
N GLU A 67 -4.96 9.02 6.20
CA GLU A 67 -5.34 10.13 7.08
C GLU A 67 -4.71 9.99 8.48
N GLN A 68 -4.65 8.77 9.01
CA GLN A 68 -3.97 8.50 10.27
C GLN A 68 -2.47 8.78 10.18
N ILE A 69 -1.82 8.37 9.10
CA ILE A 69 -0.41 8.67 8.85
C ILE A 69 -0.20 10.20 8.81
N ALA A 70 -0.97 10.90 7.97
CA ALA A 70 -0.83 12.34 7.78
C ALA A 70 -1.06 13.15 9.06
N GLY A 71 -1.95 12.70 9.95
CA GLY A 71 -2.22 13.36 11.23
C GLY A 71 -1.26 13.00 12.37
N LEU A 72 -0.48 11.91 12.26
CA LEU A 72 0.29 11.36 13.38
C LEU A 72 1.80 11.21 13.12
N ALA A 73 2.26 11.36 11.87
CA ALA A 73 3.66 11.12 11.50
C ALA A 73 4.63 12.19 12.02
N GLU A 74 4.15 13.41 12.32
CA GLU A 74 4.96 14.53 12.84
C GLU A 74 6.20 14.79 11.94
N GLU A 75 7.40 14.85 12.52
CA GLU A 75 8.69 15.04 11.82
C GLU A 75 9.22 13.75 11.16
N GLY A 76 8.46 12.65 11.26
CA GLY A 76 8.77 11.39 10.59
C GLY A 76 8.47 11.44 9.10
N ASN A 77 8.93 10.41 8.39
CA ASN A 77 8.58 10.21 6.99
C ASN A 77 7.98 8.81 6.78
N VAL A 78 7.08 8.71 5.80
CA VAL A 78 6.33 7.49 5.52
C VAL A 78 6.22 7.28 4.01
N VAL A 79 6.39 6.04 3.58
CA VAL A 79 6.03 5.59 2.23
C VAL A 79 4.91 4.56 2.36
N MET A 80 3.85 4.74 1.59
CA MET A 80 2.74 3.79 1.49
C MET A 80 2.63 3.33 0.04
N ALA A 81 2.73 2.02 -0.19
CA ALA A 81 2.61 1.39 -1.51
C ALA A 81 1.49 0.35 -1.51
N TRP A 82 0.72 0.26 -2.58
CA TRP A 82 -0.37 -0.69 -2.70
C TRP A 82 -0.47 -1.27 -4.11
N ALA A 83 -0.95 -2.51 -4.20
CA ALA A 83 -1.20 -3.17 -5.47
C ALA A 83 -2.33 -2.46 -6.25
N THR A 84 -2.14 -2.26 -7.55
CA THR A 84 -3.15 -1.69 -8.46
C THR A 84 -3.18 -2.47 -9.77
N ASN A 85 -4.22 -2.25 -10.57
CA ASN A 85 -4.32 -2.78 -11.93
C ASN A 85 -3.66 -1.86 -12.98
N THR A 86 -2.67 -1.07 -12.57
CA THR A 86 -1.87 -0.22 -13.47
C THR A 86 -0.73 -1.01 -14.12
N GLU A 87 -0.04 -0.39 -15.08
CA GLU A 87 1.08 -1.02 -15.81
C GLU A 87 2.21 -1.52 -14.89
N SER A 88 2.53 -0.76 -13.84
CA SER A 88 3.56 -1.17 -12.86
C SER A 88 3.08 -2.23 -11.87
N GLY A 89 1.77 -2.49 -11.79
CA GLY A 89 1.14 -3.40 -10.83
C GLY A 89 1.02 -2.86 -9.40
N PHE A 90 1.49 -1.64 -9.14
CA PHE A 90 1.37 -0.96 -7.86
C PHE A 90 1.44 0.56 -8.03
N GLU A 91 0.98 1.26 -7.02
CA GLU A 91 1.21 2.69 -6.81
C GLU A 91 1.80 2.94 -5.43
N PHE A 92 2.35 4.14 -5.22
CA PHE A 92 2.83 4.56 -3.91
C PHE A 92 2.72 6.06 -3.70
N GLN A 93 2.70 6.49 -2.46
CA GLN A 93 2.74 7.89 -2.06
C GLN A 93 3.58 8.07 -0.79
N THR A 94 3.99 9.31 -0.53
CA THR A 94 4.95 9.64 0.53
C THR A 94 4.44 10.78 1.41
N PHE A 95 4.77 10.73 2.71
CA PHE A 95 4.54 11.79 3.68
C PHE A 95 5.87 12.18 4.32
N GLY A 96 6.06 13.46 4.61
CA GLY A 96 7.30 13.98 5.18
C GLY A 96 8.44 14.07 4.17
N VAL A 97 9.61 14.54 4.65
CA VAL A 97 10.81 14.72 3.82
C VAL A 97 11.69 13.47 3.89
N ASN A 98 12.05 12.92 2.74
CA ASN A 98 13.05 11.85 2.60
C ASN A 98 13.93 12.16 1.38
N ARG A 99 15.20 11.74 1.40
CA ARG A 99 16.10 11.85 0.24
C ARG A 99 15.63 11.01 -0.95
N ARG A 100 14.80 9.99 -0.71
CA ARG A 100 14.09 9.22 -1.73
C ARG A 100 12.76 9.90 -2.01
N THR A 101 12.66 10.54 -3.17
CA THR A 101 11.48 11.32 -3.57
C THR A 101 10.82 10.67 -4.80
N PRO A 102 9.48 10.61 -4.86
CA PRO A 102 8.80 10.16 -6.07
C PRO A 102 9.11 11.10 -7.24
N VAL A 103 9.38 10.54 -8.41
CA VAL A 103 9.51 11.27 -9.68
C VAL A 103 8.62 10.61 -10.72
N ASP A 104 7.95 11.42 -11.55
CA ASP A 104 7.22 10.94 -12.71
C ASP A 104 8.11 11.03 -13.94
N LEU A 105 8.23 9.94 -14.68
CA LEU A 105 8.93 9.86 -15.96
C LEU A 105 8.00 9.19 -16.97
N ASP A 106 7.37 10.00 -17.81
CA ASP A 106 6.40 9.57 -18.83
C ASP A 106 5.25 8.72 -18.26
N GLY A 107 4.73 9.08 -17.09
CA GLY A 107 3.66 8.36 -16.39
C GLY A 107 4.13 7.18 -15.53
N LEU A 108 5.42 6.84 -15.55
CA LEU A 108 6.02 5.86 -14.64
C LEU A 108 6.49 6.56 -13.36
N ARG A 109 5.91 6.18 -12.22
CA ARG A 109 6.35 6.66 -10.91
C ARG A 109 7.58 5.90 -10.44
N LEU A 110 8.71 6.59 -10.39
CA LEU A 110 10.00 6.09 -9.94
C LEU A 110 10.45 6.82 -8.68
N VAL A 111 11.65 6.48 -8.19
CA VAL A 111 12.25 7.10 -7.00
C VAL A 111 13.59 7.74 -7.37
N SER A 112 13.69 9.06 -7.18
CA SER A 112 14.96 9.78 -7.24
C SER A 112 15.65 9.76 -5.87
N PHE A 113 16.98 9.62 -5.85
CA PHE A 113 17.77 9.73 -4.64
C PHE A 113 18.60 11.01 -4.66
N LEU A 114 18.17 11.98 -3.86
CA LEU A 114 18.81 13.29 -3.77
C LEU A 114 20.22 13.18 -3.15
N PRO A 115 21.18 14.02 -3.58
CA PRO A 115 22.50 14.08 -2.97
C PRO A 115 22.42 14.43 -1.47
N ALA A 116 23.53 14.18 -0.76
CA ALA A 116 23.66 14.52 0.66
C ALA A 116 23.87 16.02 0.85
#